data_AF-A0A369B7T8-F1
#
_entry.id   AF-A0A369B7T8-F1
#
_cell.length_a   1.000
_cell.length_b   1.000
_cell.length_c   1.000
_cell.angle_alpha   90.00
_cell.angle_beta   90.00
_cell.angle_gamma   90.00
#
_symmetry.space_group_name_H-M   'P 1'
#
loop_
_entity.id
_entity.type
_entity.pdbx_description
1 polymer ?
#
loop_
_entity_poly.entity_id
_entity_poly.type
_entity_poly.pdbx_seq_one_letter_code
_entity_poly.pdbx_strand_id
1 'polypeptide(L)'
;MPVYRLGRELVFPHPELADREGILAVGGDLKSDRLILAYSNGIFPWYSEGQPILWWSPNPRFVLFPNDIRVSGSMKKVLKKAAYTVTFDRCFRDVISYCRSLREGETWITDEMTESYCRLHSMGLAHSVETWCDGRLVGGLYGVSLGKCFFGESMFSLMDNASKTALIMLAQKLMERDFVMIDSQVYTKHLESMGAVNVPRREFLRLLQTALEYDTILGSWSRF
;
A
#
# COMPACT_ATOMS: atom_id res chain seq x y z
N MET A 1 0.77 27.38 4.29
CA MET A 1 1.97 26.59 4.62
C MET A 1 2.67 26.26 3.32
N PRO A 2 4.02 26.27 3.25
CA PRO A 2 4.70 26.10 1.97
C PRO A 2 4.63 24.65 1.48
N VAL A 3 4.18 24.45 0.24
CA VAL A 3 4.40 23.20 -0.50
C VAL A 3 5.80 23.28 -1.10
N TYR A 4 6.68 22.35 -0.74
CA TYR A 4 8.08 22.37 -1.19
C TYR A 4 8.21 21.91 -2.64
N ARG A 5 9.04 22.58 -3.44
CA ARG A 5 9.32 22.14 -4.81
C ARG A 5 10.54 21.23 -4.84
N LEU A 6 10.37 20.00 -5.32
CA LEU A 6 11.48 19.06 -5.48
C LEU A 6 12.22 19.30 -6.79
N GLY A 7 13.55 19.28 -6.71
CA GLY A 7 14.45 19.33 -7.85
C GLY A 7 14.93 17.94 -8.27
N ARG A 8 16.12 17.88 -8.88
CA ARG A 8 16.76 16.62 -9.27
C ARG A 8 17.40 15.88 -8.10
N GLU A 9 17.71 16.59 -7.01
CA GLU A 9 18.32 16.02 -5.81
C GLU A 9 17.38 14.99 -5.16
N LEU A 10 17.98 13.92 -4.63
CA LEU A 10 17.29 12.83 -3.97
C LEU A 10 17.11 13.18 -2.49
N VAL A 11 16.19 14.11 -2.21
CA VAL A 11 15.88 14.60 -0.87
C VAL A 11 14.38 14.91 -0.74
N PHE A 12 13.85 14.75 0.47
CA PHE A 12 12.53 15.23 0.87
C PHE A 12 12.65 16.15 2.10
N PRO A 13 11.79 17.17 2.22
CA PRO A 13 11.62 17.89 3.48
C PRO A 13 11.08 16.93 4.55
N HIS A 14 11.33 17.25 5.83
CA HIS A 14 10.84 16.42 6.92
C HIS A 14 9.28 16.34 6.91
N PRO A 15 8.66 15.16 7.10
CA PRO A 15 7.21 14.99 6.95
C PRO A 15 6.37 15.82 7.93
N GLU A 16 6.91 16.23 9.09
CA GLU A 16 6.21 17.15 10.00
C GLU A 16 6.00 18.56 9.43
N LEU A 17 6.68 18.91 8.34
CA LEU A 17 6.51 20.19 7.63
C LEU A 17 5.32 20.17 6.65
N ALA A 18 4.69 19.00 6.42
CA ALA A 18 3.52 18.91 5.55
C ALA A 18 2.35 19.70 6.13
N ASP A 19 1.48 20.20 5.25
CA ASP A 19 0.33 21.00 5.66
C ASP A 19 -0.74 20.19 6.43
N ARG A 20 -1.88 20.84 6.70
CA ARG A 20 -2.99 20.24 7.46
C ARG A 20 -3.62 19.05 6.73
N GLU A 21 -3.66 19.08 5.41
CA GLU A 21 -4.19 17.99 4.59
C GLU A 21 -3.13 16.89 4.37
N GLY A 22 -1.85 17.22 4.61
CA GLY A 22 -0.72 16.32 4.47
C GLY A 22 0.10 16.54 3.22
N ILE A 23 -0.16 17.58 2.42
CA ILE A 23 0.66 17.89 1.24
C ILE A 23 2.01 18.40 1.73
N LEU A 24 3.08 17.74 1.29
CA LEU A 24 4.45 18.07 1.65
C LEU A 24 5.17 18.75 0.49
N ALA A 25 5.16 18.14 -0.69
CA ALA A 25 5.98 18.59 -1.80
C ALA A 25 5.34 18.35 -3.18
N VAL A 26 5.89 19.04 -4.18
CA VAL A 26 5.47 18.97 -5.59
C VAL A 26 6.69 18.80 -6.51
N GLY A 27 6.53 18.02 -7.59
CA GLY A 27 7.54 17.78 -8.60
C GLY A 27 8.46 16.59 -8.31
N GLY A 28 9.67 16.61 -8.86
CA GLY A 28 10.58 15.47 -8.86
C GLY A 28 10.27 14.48 -9.99
N ASP A 29 10.41 13.18 -9.71
CA ASP A 29 10.15 12.07 -10.64
C ASP A 29 9.66 10.83 -9.87
N LEU A 30 9.11 9.83 -10.56
CA LEU A 30 8.71 8.54 -9.95
C LEU A 30 9.78 7.45 -10.10
N LYS A 31 11.06 7.84 -10.11
CA LYS A 31 12.16 6.85 -10.16
C LYS A 31 12.22 6.05 -8.86
N SER A 32 12.66 4.79 -8.98
CA SER A 32 12.74 3.85 -7.86
C SER A 32 13.42 4.43 -6.63
N ASP A 33 14.59 5.06 -6.79
CA ASP A 33 15.34 5.62 -5.65
C ASP A 33 14.54 6.70 -4.90
N ARG A 34 13.79 7.53 -5.61
CA ARG A 34 12.94 8.57 -5.00
C ARG A 34 11.73 7.97 -4.32
N LEU A 35 11.09 6.97 -4.91
CA LEU A 35 9.98 6.26 -4.28
C LEU A 35 10.43 5.57 -2.99
N ILE A 36 11.56 4.85 -3.04
CA ILE A 36 12.14 4.19 -1.87
C ILE A 36 12.47 5.22 -0.78
N LEU A 37 13.08 6.36 -1.17
CA LEU A 37 13.34 7.45 -0.22
C LEU A 37 12.03 8.00 0.37
N ALA A 38 10.99 8.20 -0.44
CA ALA A 38 9.70 8.69 0.03
C ALA A 38 9.10 7.73 1.07
N TYR A 39 8.97 6.45 0.73
CA TYR A 39 8.38 5.45 1.64
C TYR A 39 9.18 5.29 2.94
N SER A 40 10.51 5.27 2.86
CA SER A 40 11.37 5.23 4.06
C SER A 40 11.23 6.46 4.97
N ASN A 41 10.73 7.58 4.44
CA ASN A 41 10.40 8.78 5.20
C ASN A 41 8.90 8.92 5.50
N GLY A 42 8.08 7.90 5.21
CA GLY A 42 6.64 7.97 5.46
C GLY A 42 5.88 8.86 4.49
N ILE A 43 6.43 9.08 3.29
CA ILE A 43 5.89 9.93 2.24
C ILE A 43 5.45 9.03 1.07
N PHE A 44 4.34 9.37 0.40
CA PHE A 44 3.88 8.65 -0.79
C PHE A 44 3.42 9.62 -1.88
N PRO A 45 3.53 9.24 -3.16
CA PRO A 45 3.01 10.06 -4.25
C PRO A 45 1.50 9.87 -4.39
N TRP A 46 0.75 10.95 -4.59
CA TRP A 46 -0.68 10.86 -4.87
C TRP A 46 -1.16 12.09 -5.64
N TYR A 47 -1.50 11.92 -6.91
CA TYR A 47 -1.90 13.00 -7.82
C TYR A 47 -2.78 12.46 -8.95
N SER A 48 -3.60 13.30 -9.57
CA SER A 48 -4.42 12.94 -10.74
C SER A 48 -3.70 13.23 -12.06
N GLU A 49 -4.18 12.64 -13.15
CA GLU A 49 -3.71 12.97 -14.50
C GLU A 49 -3.81 14.48 -14.78
N GLY A 50 -2.77 15.05 -15.39
CA GLY A 50 -2.67 16.50 -15.63
C GLY A 50 -2.19 17.33 -14.41
N GLN A 51 -2.13 16.75 -13.21
CA GLN A 51 -1.49 17.38 -12.06
C GLN A 51 0.01 17.09 -12.02
N PRO A 52 0.84 17.99 -11.46
CA PRO A 52 2.21 17.64 -11.14
C PRO A 52 2.25 16.55 -10.06
N ILE A 53 3.35 15.80 -9.97
CA ILE A 53 3.55 14.83 -8.89
C ILE A 53 3.43 15.55 -7.55
N LEU A 54 2.50 15.09 -6.70
CA LEU A 54 2.31 15.56 -5.33
C LEU A 54 2.73 14.48 -4.35
N TRP A 55 3.40 14.88 -3.28
CA TRP A 55 3.94 14.00 -2.24
C TRP A 55 3.29 14.31 -0.90
N TRP A 56 2.80 13.27 -0.24
CA TRP A 56 1.91 13.38 0.92
C TRP A 56 2.47 12.68 2.15
N SER A 57 2.17 13.25 3.31
CA SER A 57 2.30 12.64 4.62
C SER A 57 1.17 13.17 5.51
N PRO A 58 -0.02 12.56 5.52
CA PRO A 58 -1.18 13.03 6.28
C PRO A 58 -0.99 12.98 7.80
N ASN A 59 -1.85 13.70 8.52
CA ASN A 59 -1.96 13.64 9.98
C ASN A 59 -3.45 13.77 10.38
N PRO A 60 -4.08 12.72 10.93
CA PRO A 60 -3.51 11.42 11.29
C PRO A 60 -3.10 10.57 10.07
N ARG A 61 -2.32 9.51 10.32
CA ARG A 61 -2.01 8.44 9.36
C ARG A 61 -2.86 7.23 9.69
N PHE A 62 -3.38 6.55 8.66
CA PHE A 62 -4.24 5.39 8.86
C PHE A 62 -3.45 4.08 8.68
N VAL A 63 -3.47 3.22 9.69
CA VAL A 63 -2.65 2.00 9.74
C VAL A 63 -3.48 0.80 10.19
N LEU A 64 -3.08 -0.40 9.76
CA LEU A 64 -3.60 -1.66 10.25
C LEU A 64 -2.44 -2.48 10.84
N PHE A 65 -2.51 -2.80 12.12
CA PHE A 65 -1.57 -3.73 12.73
C PHE A 65 -1.97 -5.16 12.34
N PRO A 66 -1.04 -6.01 11.84
CA PRO A 66 -1.37 -7.38 11.45
C PRO A 66 -2.13 -8.17 12.52
N ASN A 67 -1.74 -8.00 13.79
CA ASN A 67 -2.38 -8.63 14.96
C ASN A 67 -3.81 -8.17 15.24
N ASP A 68 -4.20 -7.00 14.74
CA ASP A 68 -5.50 -6.39 15.01
C ASP A 68 -6.52 -6.62 13.88
N ILE A 69 -6.16 -7.43 12.86
CA ILE A 69 -7.07 -7.74 11.75
C ILE A 69 -8.37 -8.36 12.26
N ARG A 70 -9.49 -7.67 11.98
CA ARG A 70 -10.83 -8.10 12.39
C ARG A 70 -11.48 -8.93 11.29
N VAL A 71 -11.65 -10.21 11.56
CA VAL A 71 -12.37 -11.14 10.67
C VAL A 71 -13.80 -11.35 11.19
N SER A 72 -14.78 -10.78 10.50
CA SER A 72 -16.18 -10.91 10.87
C SER A 72 -16.66 -12.37 10.80
N GLY A 73 -17.75 -12.68 11.51
CA GLY A 73 -18.32 -14.04 11.51
C GLY A 73 -18.75 -14.54 10.12
N SER A 74 -19.28 -13.65 9.27
CA SER A 74 -19.61 -13.98 7.88
C SER A 74 -18.34 -14.24 7.06
N MET A 75 -17.29 -13.46 7.28
CA MET A 75 -16.02 -13.65 6.59
C MET A 75 -15.33 -14.96 6.96
N LYS A 76 -15.38 -15.37 8.24
CA LYS A 76 -14.88 -16.68 8.68
C LYS A 76 -15.56 -17.84 7.93
N LYS A 77 -16.86 -17.72 7.63
CA LYS A 77 -17.59 -18.73 6.83
C LYS A 77 -17.10 -18.75 5.38
N VAL A 78 -16.83 -17.59 4.78
CA VAL A 78 -16.27 -17.48 3.42
C VAL A 78 -14.91 -18.17 3.35
N LEU A 79 -14.00 -17.84 4.28
CA LEU A 79 -12.66 -18.43 4.35
C LEU A 79 -12.71 -19.95 4.57
N LYS A 80 -13.59 -20.42 5.45
CA LYS A 80 -13.75 -21.87 5.73
C LYS A 80 -14.26 -22.66 4.52
N LYS A 81 -15.07 -22.05 3.65
CA LYS A 81 -15.56 -22.71 2.43
C LYS A 81 -14.47 -22.86 1.37
N ALA A 82 -13.29 -22.26 1.56
CA ALA A 82 -12.20 -22.24 0.58
C ALA A 82 -12.67 -21.81 -0.82
N ALA A 83 -13.61 -20.85 -0.87
CA ALA A 83 -14.18 -20.36 -2.13
C ALA A 83 -13.15 -19.63 -3.00
N TYR A 84 -12.03 -19.22 -2.41
CA TYR A 84 -10.97 -18.49 -3.08
C TYR A 84 -9.61 -19.14 -2.86
N THR A 85 -8.79 -19.12 -3.91
CA THR A 85 -7.35 -19.38 -3.82
C THR A 85 -6.63 -18.04 -3.73
N VAL A 86 -5.64 -17.93 -2.84
CA VAL A 86 -4.80 -16.72 -2.74
C VAL A 86 -3.39 -17.03 -3.19
N THR A 87 -2.83 -16.17 -4.04
CA THR A 87 -1.42 -16.21 -4.42
C THR A 87 -0.76 -14.86 -4.13
N PHE A 88 0.57 -14.85 -4.23
CA PHE A 88 1.38 -13.66 -4.07
C PHE A 88 2.30 -13.53 -5.29
N ASP A 89 2.54 -12.30 -5.73
CA ASP A 89 3.47 -11.96 -6.82
C ASP A 89 3.27 -12.76 -8.11
N ARG A 90 2.04 -13.25 -8.37
CA ARG A 90 1.76 -14.07 -9.55
C ARG A 90 1.48 -13.22 -10.78
N CYS A 91 0.78 -12.11 -10.61
CA CYS A 91 0.42 -11.21 -11.71
C CYS A 91 0.26 -9.75 -11.27
N PHE A 92 1.35 -9.18 -10.71
CA PHE A 92 1.40 -7.81 -10.21
C PHE A 92 0.80 -6.76 -11.15
N ARG A 93 1.18 -6.81 -12.43
CA ARG A 93 0.70 -5.86 -13.46
C ARG A 93 -0.82 -5.93 -13.63
N ASP A 94 -1.41 -7.12 -13.62
CA ASP A 94 -2.86 -7.28 -13.75
C ASP A 94 -3.58 -6.68 -12.53
N VAL A 95 -3.04 -6.90 -11.32
CA VAL A 95 -3.60 -6.34 -10.08
C VAL A 95 -3.63 -4.82 -10.12
N ILE A 96 -2.51 -4.15 -10.43
CA ILE A 96 -2.47 -2.68 -10.50
C ILE A 96 -3.36 -2.16 -11.64
N SER A 97 -3.44 -2.86 -12.78
CA SER A 97 -4.35 -2.51 -13.87
C SER A 97 -5.82 -2.60 -13.46
N TYR A 98 -6.23 -3.62 -12.70
CA TYR A 98 -7.60 -3.71 -12.17
C TYR A 98 -7.88 -2.63 -11.12
N CYS A 99 -6.93 -2.32 -10.23
CA CYS A 99 -7.04 -1.20 -9.30
C CYS A 99 -7.23 0.15 -10.03
N ARG A 100 -6.62 0.32 -11.20
CA ARG A 100 -6.83 1.49 -12.05
C ARG A 100 -8.21 1.49 -12.70
N SER A 101 -8.61 0.40 -13.35
CA SER A 101 -9.78 0.36 -14.24
C SER A 101 -11.12 0.33 -13.51
N LEU A 102 -11.17 -0.18 -12.29
CA LEU A 102 -12.42 -0.35 -11.51
C LEU A 102 -12.77 0.86 -10.65
N ARG A 103 -11.99 1.94 -10.75
CA ARG A 103 -12.31 3.20 -10.09
C ARG A 103 -13.31 3.99 -10.91
N GLU A 104 -14.35 4.46 -10.25
CA GLU A 104 -15.30 5.41 -10.85
C GLU A 104 -14.64 6.79 -10.93
N GLY A 105 -14.51 7.34 -12.14
CA GLY A 105 -13.98 8.69 -12.37
C GLY A 105 -12.46 8.76 -12.55
N GLU A 106 -11.86 9.90 -12.16
CA GLU A 106 -10.41 10.11 -12.26
C GLU A 106 -9.66 9.21 -11.27
N THR A 107 -8.62 8.53 -11.77
CA THR A 107 -7.76 7.66 -10.99
C THR A 107 -6.38 8.27 -10.86
N TRP A 108 -5.78 8.14 -9.68
CA TRP A 108 -4.39 8.55 -9.45
C TRP A 108 -3.37 7.54 -9.98
N ILE A 109 -3.82 6.33 -10.37
CA ILE A 109 -2.97 5.29 -10.93
C ILE A 109 -2.80 5.58 -12.42
N THR A 110 -1.89 6.49 -12.74
CA THR A 110 -1.52 6.83 -14.12
C THR A 110 -0.68 5.71 -14.77
N ASP A 111 -0.42 5.82 -16.07
CA ASP A 111 0.54 4.94 -16.76
C ASP A 111 1.95 5.06 -16.16
N GLU A 112 2.40 6.28 -15.85
CA GLU A 112 3.69 6.52 -15.20
C GLU A 112 3.77 5.85 -13.81
N MET A 113 2.69 5.97 -13.03
CA MET A 113 2.58 5.31 -11.73
C MET A 113 2.66 3.79 -11.87
N THR A 114 1.92 3.25 -12.83
CA THR A 114 1.88 1.81 -13.12
C THR A 114 3.26 1.26 -13.45
N GLU A 115 4.00 1.92 -14.35
CA GLU A 115 5.36 1.51 -14.71
C GLU A 115 6.34 1.64 -13.55
N SER A 116 6.18 2.66 -12.72
CA SER A 116 7.04 2.89 -11.55
C SER A 116 6.88 1.79 -10.50
N TYR A 117 5.65 1.40 -10.17
CA TYR A 117 5.41 0.27 -9.26
C TYR A 117 5.77 -1.08 -9.87
N CYS A 118 5.57 -1.29 -11.18
CA CYS A 118 6.05 -2.50 -11.85
C CYS A 118 7.58 -2.60 -11.78
N ARG A 119 8.29 -1.48 -11.86
CA ARG A 119 9.75 -1.44 -11.66
C ARG A 119 10.12 -1.80 -10.23
N LEU A 120 9.45 -1.24 -9.23
CA LEU A 120 9.65 -1.64 -7.82
C LEU A 120 9.37 -3.13 -7.60
N HIS A 121 8.35 -3.68 -8.25
CA HIS A 121 8.06 -5.12 -8.21
C HIS A 121 9.19 -5.95 -8.82
N SER A 122 9.73 -5.52 -9.98
CA SER A 122 10.88 -6.19 -10.60
C SER A 122 12.15 -6.14 -9.74
N MET A 123 12.27 -5.12 -8.88
CA MET A 123 13.33 -4.99 -7.87
C MET A 123 13.07 -5.81 -6.61
N GLY A 124 11.91 -6.48 -6.51
CA GLY A 124 11.50 -7.26 -5.34
C GLY A 124 11.10 -6.41 -4.13
N LEU A 125 10.61 -5.19 -4.37
CA LEU A 125 10.20 -4.22 -3.34
C LEU A 125 8.70 -3.93 -3.33
N ALA A 126 8.00 -4.18 -4.43
CA ALA A 126 6.55 -4.10 -4.49
C ALA A 126 5.96 -5.48 -4.70
N HIS A 127 4.86 -5.76 -4.02
CA HIS A 127 4.25 -7.08 -3.99
C HIS A 127 2.75 -7.01 -4.21
N SER A 128 2.21 -8.05 -4.84
CA SER A 128 0.78 -8.21 -5.06
C SER A 128 0.26 -9.43 -4.31
N VAL A 129 -1.02 -9.35 -3.94
CA VAL A 129 -1.79 -10.47 -3.39
C VAL A 129 -3.01 -10.64 -4.26
N GLU A 130 -3.16 -11.83 -4.83
CA GLU A 130 -4.20 -12.13 -5.80
C GLU A 130 -5.23 -13.09 -5.22
N THR A 131 -6.51 -12.78 -5.42
CA THR A 131 -7.62 -13.67 -5.05
C THR A 131 -8.23 -14.26 -6.32
N TRP A 132 -8.27 -15.59 -6.38
CA TRP A 132 -8.76 -16.36 -7.53
C TRP A 132 -10.03 -17.14 -7.21
N CYS A 133 -10.95 -17.20 -8.17
CA CYS A 133 -12.12 -18.07 -8.15
C CYS A 133 -12.23 -18.76 -9.52
N ASP A 134 -12.32 -20.10 -9.54
CA ASP A 134 -12.40 -20.90 -10.77
C ASP A 134 -11.31 -20.54 -11.81
N GLY A 135 -10.08 -20.29 -11.34
CA GLY A 135 -8.94 -19.92 -12.18
C GLY A 135 -8.94 -18.47 -12.69
N ARG A 136 -9.93 -17.65 -12.32
CA ARG A 136 -10.02 -16.23 -12.70
C ARG A 136 -9.57 -15.32 -11.58
N LEU A 137 -8.88 -14.24 -11.91
CA LEU A 137 -8.51 -13.18 -10.96
C LEU A 137 -9.76 -12.37 -10.63
N VAL A 138 -10.19 -12.39 -9.37
CA VAL A 138 -11.47 -11.79 -8.93
C VAL A 138 -11.31 -10.75 -7.82
N GLY A 139 -10.09 -10.51 -7.39
CA GLY A 139 -9.74 -9.46 -6.45
C GLY A 139 -8.26 -9.49 -6.14
N GLY A 140 -7.81 -8.48 -5.42
CA GLY A 140 -6.42 -8.41 -5.02
C GLY A 140 -6.05 -7.05 -4.49
N LEU A 141 -4.80 -6.94 -4.08
CA LEU A 141 -4.18 -5.70 -3.65
C LEU A 141 -2.70 -5.70 -4.01
N TYR A 142 -2.10 -4.52 -4.04
CA TYR A 142 -0.66 -4.38 -4.16
C TYR A 142 -0.13 -3.34 -3.19
N GLY A 143 1.16 -3.42 -2.92
CA GLY A 143 1.85 -2.50 -2.03
C GLY A 143 3.36 -2.57 -2.13
N VAL A 144 4.05 -1.72 -1.39
CA VAL A 144 5.51 -1.70 -1.25
C VAL A 144 5.89 -2.29 0.10
N SER A 145 6.97 -3.06 0.16
CA SER A 145 7.52 -3.59 1.41
C SER A 145 8.91 -3.00 1.65
N LEU A 146 9.09 -2.32 2.78
CA LEU A 146 10.40 -1.87 3.28
C LEU A 146 10.54 -2.22 4.75
N GLY A 147 11.63 -2.91 5.10
CA GLY A 147 11.81 -3.54 6.40
C GLY A 147 10.60 -4.41 6.76
N LYS A 148 10.00 -4.10 7.92
CA LYS A 148 8.78 -4.74 8.45
C LYS A 148 7.53 -3.86 8.33
N CYS A 149 7.49 -2.97 7.35
CA CYS A 149 6.32 -2.16 7.01
C CYS A 149 5.83 -2.50 5.59
N PHE A 150 4.54 -2.79 5.46
CA PHE A 150 3.89 -2.95 4.16
C PHE A 150 3.02 -1.74 3.86
N PHE A 151 3.33 -1.00 2.80
CA PHE A 151 2.57 0.16 2.34
C PHE A 151 1.53 -0.31 1.33
N GLY A 152 0.28 -0.48 1.77
CA GLY A 152 -0.81 -0.92 0.91
C GLY A 152 -1.25 0.21 -0.02
N GLU A 153 -1.08 0.06 -1.32
CA GLU A 153 -1.34 1.14 -2.28
C GLU A 153 -2.80 1.15 -2.75
N SER A 154 -3.29 -0.01 -3.19
CA SER A 154 -4.66 -0.13 -3.64
C SER A 154 -5.13 -1.57 -3.64
N MET A 155 -6.45 -1.73 -3.74
CA MET A 155 -7.09 -3.03 -3.84
C MET A 155 -8.31 -2.96 -4.75
N PHE A 156 -8.72 -4.10 -5.29
CA PHE A 156 -9.91 -4.22 -6.12
C PHE A 156 -10.67 -5.51 -5.82
N SER A 157 -11.95 -5.53 -6.18
CA SER A 157 -12.83 -6.68 -6.01
C SER A 157 -13.81 -6.76 -7.17
N LEU A 158 -13.83 -7.88 -7.87
CA LEU A 158 -14.82 -8.23 -8.90
C LEU A 158 -15.89 -9.20 -8.34
N MET A 159 -15.61 -9.82 -7.20
CA MET A 159 -16.54 -10.69 -6.47
C MET A 159 -16.61 -10.30 -4.99
N ASP A 160 -17.72 -10.64 -4.34
CA ASP A 160 -17.93 -10.36 -2.93
C ASP A 160 -16.83 -10.96 -2.05
N ASN A 161 -16.27 -10.12 -1.18
CA ASN A 161 -15.22 -10.49 -0.22
C ASN A 161 -13.87 -10.89 -0.85
N ALA A 162 -13.65 -10.72 -2.16
CA ALA A 162 -12.38 -11.09 -2.78
C ALA A 162 -11.22 -10.21 -2.30
N SER A 163 -11.38 -8.89 -2.25
CA SER A 163 -10.36 -7.97 -1.71
C SER A 163 -10.15 -8.16 -0.20
N LYS A 164 -11.22 -8.40 0.56
CA LYS A 164 -11.14 -8.72 2.00
C LYS A 164 -10.34 -10.01 2.24
N THR A 165 -10.55 -11.02 1.40
CA THR A 165 -9.78 -12.26 1.46
C THR A 165 -8.29 -11.97 1.24
N ALA A 166 -7.93 -11.21 0.21
CA ALA A 166 -6.53 -10.82 -0.04
C ALA A 166 -5.91 -10.13 1.17
N LEU A 167 -6.58 -9.12 1.74
CA LEU A 167 -6.05 -8.38 2.89
C LEU A 167 -5.95 -9.23 4.16
N ILE A 168 -6.93 -10.10 4.43
CA ILE A 168 -6.86 -11.00 5.60
C ILE A 168 -5.70 -11.98 5.46
N MET A 169 -5.53 -12.59 4.28
CA MET A 169 -4.43 -13.51 4.04
C MET A 169 -3.07 -12.79 4.09
N LEU A 170 -2.99 -11.57 3.55
CA LEU A 170 -1.81 -10.73 3.70
C LEU A 170 -1.50 -10.47 5.19
N ALA A 171 -2.47 -9.96 5.96
CA ALA A 171 -2.27 -9.64 7.36
C ALA A 171 -1.82 -10.86 8.19
N GLN A 172 -2.37 -12.05 7.91
CA GLN A 172 -1.92 -13.29 8.54
C GLN A 172 -0.47 -13.63 8.19
N LYS A 173 -0.08 -13.53 6.91
CA LYS A 173 1.31 -13.76 6.49
C LYS A 173 2.28 -12.74 7.07
N LEU A 174 1.89 -11.47 7.10
CA LEU A 174 2.69 -10.41 7.70
C LEU A 174 2.85 -10.61 9.21
N MET A 175 1.82 -11.09 9.90
CA MET A 175 1.89 -11.49 11.31
C MET A 175 2.89 -12.64 11.54
N GLU A 176 2.83 -13.70 10.73
CA GLU A 176 3.78 -14.83 10.80
C GLU A 176 5.24 -14.42 10.56
N ARG A 177 5.45 -13.26 9.95
CA ARG A 177 6.76 -12.70 9.62
C ARG A 177 7.11 -11.49 10.49
N ASP A 178 6.39 -11.26 11.58
CA ASP A 178 6.66 -10.18 12.54
C ASP A 178 6.68 -8.77 11.90
N PHE A 179 5.80 -8.52 10.92
CA PHE A 179 5.62 -7.17 10.40
C PHE A 179 5.01 -6.25 11.46
N VAL A 180 5.52 -5.03 11.52
CA VAL A 180 5.08 -4.00 12.48
C VAL A 180 3.72 -3.47 12.11
N MET A 181 3.51 -3.11 10.84
CA MET A 181 2.26 -2.49 10.38
C MET A 181 2.03 -2.63 8.88
N ILE A 182 0.76 -2.50 8.51
CA ILE A 182 0.30 -2.18 7.16
C ILE A 182 -0.08 -0.69 7.14
N ASP A 183 0.65 0.14 6.40
CA ASP A 183 0.28 1.53 6.13
C ASP A 183 -0.84 1.56 5.09
N SER A 184 -1.94 2.23 5.42
CA SER A 184 -3.10 2.43 4.55
C SER A 184 -3.33 3.90 4.22
N GLN A 185 -2.33 4.75 4.51
CA GLN A 185 -2.27 6.18 4.22
C GLN A 185 -3.43 6.99 4.80
N VAL A 186 -4.59 6.94 4.15
CA VAL A 186 -5.78 7.72 4.46
C VAL A 186 -6.94 6.83 4.94
N TYR A 187 -7.79 7.41 5.78
CA TYR A 187 -8.93 6.69 6.35
C TYR A 187 -9.88 6.15 5.27
N THR A 188 -10.32 4.90 5.46
CA THR A 188 -11.50 4.38 4.77
C THR A 188 -12.38 3.58 5.75
N LYS A 189 -13.69 3.72 5.62
CA LYS A 189 -14.68 2.94 6.39
C LYS A 189 -14.50 1.43 6.19
N HIS A 190 -14.05 1.03 5.00
CA HIS A 190 -13.79 -0.37 4.68
C HIS A 190 -12.69 -0.96 5.56
N LEU A 191 -11.52 -0.32 5.60
CA LEU A 191 -10.37 -0.78 6.38
C LEU A 191 -10.60 -0.62 7.89
N GLU A 192 -11.32 0.42 8.33
CA GLU A 192 -11.74 0.56 9.74
C GLU A 192 -12.55 -0.66 10.20
N SER A 193 -13.50 -1.12 9.39
CA SER A 193 -14.30 -2.31 9.69
C SER A 193 -13.45 -3.59 9.84
N MET A 194 -12.24 -3.59 9.30
CA MET A 194 -11.26 -4.68 9.38
C MET A 194 -10.17 -4.44 10.44
N GLY A 195 -10.28 -3.40 11.26
CA GLY A 195 -9.39 -3.16 12.40
C GLY A 195 -8.35 -2.06 12.20
N ALA A 196 -8.33 -1.38 11.06
CA ALA A 196 -7.44 -0.24 10.85
C ALA A 196 -7.82 0.94 11.76
N VAL A 197 -6.82 1.71 12.18
CA VAL A 197 -6.94 2.82 13.13
C VAL A 197 -6.15 4.04 12.67
N ASN A 198 -6.59 5.22 13.10
CA ASN A 198 -5.82 6.45 12.93
C ASN A 198 -4.76 6.57 14.04
N VAL A 199 -3.53 6.89 13.64
CA VAL A 199 -2.44 7.25 14.56
C VAL A 199 -1.92 8.65 14.23
N PRO A 200 -1.45 9.44 15.20
CA PRO A 200 -0.78 10.70 14.89
C PRO A 200 0.42 10.48 13.97
N ARG A 201 0.69 11.41 13.03
CA ARG A 201 1.83 11.32 12.09
C ARG A 201 3.15 11.01 12.80
N ARG A 202 3.40 11.67 13.93
CA ARG A 202 4.60 11.45 14.74
C ARG A 202 4.74 10.02 15.26
N GLU A 203 3.63 9.41 15.66
CA GLU A 203 3.60 8.02 16.10
C GLU A 203 3.81 7.06 14.93
N PHE A 204 3.19 7.33 13.78
CA PHE A 204 3.46 6.59 12.55
C PHE A 204 4.95 6.62 12.16
N LEU A 205 5.59 7.79 12.19
CA LEU A 205 7.01 7.90 11.86
C LEU A 205 7.90 7.13 12.85
N ARG A 206 7.51 7.08 14.13
CA ARG A 206 8.20 6.25 15.14
C ARG A 206 8.08 4.76 14.82
N LEU A 207 6.86 4.29 14.51
CA LEU A 207 6.61 2.90 14.11
C LEU A 207 7.35 2.54 12.82
N LEU A 208 7.39 3.46 11.86
CA LEU A 208 8.11 3.29 10.61
C LEU A 208 9.62 3.14 10.85
N GLN A 209 10.22 3.99 11.70
CA GLN A 209 11.64 3.83 12.04
C GLN A 209 11.92 2.46 12.65
N THR A 210 11.11 2.01 13.61
CA THR A 210 11.22 0.65 14.17
C THR A 210 11.08 -0.43 13.09
N ALA A 211 10.16 -0.27 12.15
CA ALA A 211 9.98 -1.23 11.06
C ALA A 211 11.19 -1.29 10.12
N LEU A 212 11.87 -0.15 9.90
CA LEU A 212 13.04 -0.03 9.02
C LEU A 212 14.35 -0.47 9.66
N GLU A 213 14.38 -0.74 10.97
CA GLU A 213 15.54 -1.38 11.65
C GLU A 213 15.74 -2.83 11.20
N TYR A 214 14.71 -3.45 10.61
CA TYR A 214 14.75 -4.82 10.11
C TYR A 214 15.09 -4.86 8.62
N ASP A 215 15.72 -5.95 8.20
CA ASP A 215 15.99 -6.20 6.78
C ASP A 215 14.70 -6.28 5.95
N THR A 216 14.75 -5.66 4.77
CA THR A 216 13.67 -5.77 3.79
C THR A 216 13.65 -7.18 3.19
N ILE A 217 12.48 -7.82 3.17
CA ILE A 217 12.30 -9.11 2.49
C ILE A 217 12.26 -8.89 0.97
N LEU A 218 13.42 -8.90 0.35
CA LEU A 218 13.59 -8.69 -1.09
C LEU A 218 13.27 -9.96 -1.91
N GLY A 219 12.85 -9.72 -3.15
CA GLY A 219 12.61 -10.77 -4.15
C GLY A 219 11.13 -11.14 -4.28
N SER A 220 10.84 -12.23 -4.97
CA SER A 220 9.45 -12.66 -5.19
C SER A 220 8.82 -13.26 -3.94
N TRP A 221 7.61 -12.80 -3.61
CA TRP A 221 6.75 -13.34 -2.57
C TRP A 221 5.90 -14.54 -3.05
N SER A 222 6.17 -15.11 -4.23
CA SER A 222 5.42 -16.29 -4.74
C SER A 222 5.43 -17.52 -3.82
N ARG A 223 6.35 -17.56 -2.84
CA ARG A 223 6.45 -18.59 -1.79
C ARG A 223 6.25 -18.05 -0.37
N PHE A 224 5.64 -16.88 -0.23
CA PHE A 224 5.57 -16.11 1.02
C PHE A 224 4.72 -16.76 2.13
#